data_AF-A0AAD8E109-F1
#
_entry.id   AF-A0AAD8E109-F1
#
_cell.length_a   1.000
_cell.length_b   1.000
_cell.length_c   1.000
_cell.angle_alpha   90.00
_cell.angle_beta   90.00
_cell.angle_gamma   90.00
#
_symmetry.space_group_name_H-M   'P 1'
#
loop_
_entity.id
_entity.type
_entity.pdbx_description
1 polymer ?
#
loop_
_entity_poly.entity_id
_entity_poly.type
_entity_poly.pdbx_seq_one_letter_code
_entity_poly.pdbx_strand_id
1 'polypeptide(L)'
;MSRQFLAQDKAVVKPPEKKRRVPLYPGFPELTRSDVSIYPAYSKLALAYRVVCRHRYHYAKAAQRKQFMMELHSFEKLQSNALDGVRVHREFSQGILSHTIPPRRYMQKLTPDPLNSKQRMRVEEIISGRVDFSKK
;
A
#
# COMPACT_ATOMS: atom_id res chain seq x y z
N MET A 1 75.88 -64.53 47.16
CA MET A 1 75.52 -63.10 47.34
C MET A 1 75.29 -62.49 45.97
N SER A 2 74.07 -62.60 45.46
CA SER A 2 73.66 -62.18 44.11
C SER A 2 72.85 -60.88 44.19
N ARG A 3 73.42 -59.78 43.69
CA ARG A 3 72.75 -58.48 43.55
C ARG A 3 71.70 -58.56 42.44
N GLN A 4 70.43 -58.54 42.80
CA GLN A 4 69.33 -58.33 41.86
C GLN A 4 69.12 -56.82 41.69
N PHE A 5 69.52 -56.28 40.53
CA PHE A 5 69.12 -54.95 40.09
C PHE A 5 67.70 -55.04 39.52
N LEU A 6 66.71 -54.56 40.27
CA LEU A 6 65.36 -54.34 39.76
C LEU A 6 65.28 -52.94 39.14
N ALA A 7 65.43 -52.88 37.82
CA ALA A 7 65.05 -51.71 37.04
C ALA A 7 63.51 -51.60 37.08
N GLN A 8 63.00 -50.55 37.72
CA GLN A 8 61.58 -50.22 37.65
C GLN A 8 61.33 -49.36 36.41
N ASP A 9 60.86 -50.00 35.34
CA ASP A 9 60.33 -49.31 34.17
C ASP A 9 59.07 -48.54 34.58
N LYS A 10 59.18 -47.22 34.75
CA LYS A 10 58.04 -46.35 35.02
C LYS A 10 57.19 -46.24 33.76
N ALA A 11 56.13 -47.04 33.67
CA ALA A 11 55.09 -46.86 32.68
C ALA A 11 54.47 -45.45 32.81
N VAL A 12 54.67 -44.61 31.80
CA VAL A 12 54.10 -43.26 31.73
C VAL A 12 52.61 -43.37 31.43
N VAL A 13 51.79 -43.37 32.49
CA VAL A 13 50.33 -43.23 32.37
C VAL A 13 50.04 -41.79 31.96
N LYS A 14 49.70 -41.56 30.69
CA LYS A 14 49.20 -40.25 30.22
C LYS A 14 47.83 -39.99 30.86
N PRO A 15 47.62 -38.83 31.52
CA PRO A 15 46.34 -38.52 32.16
C PRO A 15 45.23 -38.38 31.11
N PRO A 16 43.96 -38.66 31.46
CA PRO A 16 42.84 -38.56 30.52
C PRO A 16 42.68 -37.10 30.07
N GLU A 17 42.72 -36.88 28.75
CA GLU A 17 42.53 -35.55 28.16
C GLU A 17 41.12 -35.04 28.47
N LYS A 18 41.04 -34.08 29.40
CA LYS A 18 39.80 -33.33 29.65
C LYS A 18 39.54 -32.44 28.44
N LYS A 19 38.68 -32.90 27.51
CA LYS A 19 38.18 -32.06 26.42
C LYS A 19 37.53 -30.82 27.04
N ARG A 20 38.17 -29.66 26.88
CA ARG A 20 37.62 -28.37 27.28
C ARG A 20 36.33 -28.18 26.47
N ARG A 21 35.18 -28.30 27.13
CA ARG A 21 33.89 -27.96 26.51
C ARG A 21 33.89 -26.45 26.32
N VAL A 22 34.20 -26.00 25.11
CA VAL A 22 33.99 -24.61 24.72
C VAL A 22 32.48 -24.37 24.78
N PRO A 23 31.99 -23.41 25.60
CA PRO A 23 30.57 -23.11 25.62
C PRO A 23 30.15 -22.66 24.21
N LEU A 24 29.10 -23.28 23.67
CA LEU A 24 28.55 -22.96 22.36
C LEU A 24 28.17 -21.47 22.23
N TYR A 25 27.90 -20.79 23.35
CA TYR A 25 27.60 -19.37 23.44
C TYR A 25 28.38 -18.69 24.59
N PRO A 26 29.47 -17.97 24.31
CA PRO A 26 30.13 -17.15 25.32
C PRO A 26 29.23 -15.97 25.73
N GLY A 27 28.95 -15.85 27.03
CA GLY A 27 28.11 -14.77 27.61
C GLY A 27 26.75 -15.23 28.15
N PHE A 28 26.28 -16.43 27.83
CA PHE A 28 25.00 -16.96 28.31
C PHE A 28 25.13 -18.39 28.88
N PRO A 29 25.80 -18.58 30.04
CA PRO A 29 26.00 -19.89 30.66
C PRO A 29 24.67 -20.55 31.09
N GLU A 30 23.63 -19.76 31.32
CA GLU A 30 22.29 -20.22 31.73
C GLU A 30 21.66 -21.17 30.69
N LEU A 31 21.86 -20.94 29.40
CA LEU A 31 21.28 -21.78 28.32
C LEU A 31 21.83 -23.21 28.28
N THR A 32 22.95 -23.48 28.97
CA THR A 32 23.59 -24.81 29.00
C THR A 32 23.08 -25.71 30.12
N ARG A 33 22.21 -25.19 31.01
CA ARG A 33 21.61 -25.97 32.10
C ARG A 33 20.39 -26.73 31.59
N SER A 34 20.26 -28.00 31.99
CA SER A 34 19.14 -28.89 31.63
C SER A 34 17.77 -28.31 31.98
N ASP A 35 17.71 -27.53 33.05
CA ASP A 35 16.44 -27.08 33.65
C ASP A 35 15.83 -25.89 32.90
N VAL A 36 16.60 -25.25 32.02
CA VAL A 36 16.16 -24.10 31.20
C VAL A 36 15.25 -24.53 30.04
N SER A 37 15.35 -25.78 29.57
CA SER A 37 14.43 -26.30 28.55
C SER A 37 13.06 -26.68 29.13
N ILE A 38 12.99 -26.98 30.42
CA ILE A 38 11.77 -27.41 31.13
C ILE A 38 10.93 -26.20 31.52
N TYR A 39 11.57 -25.13 32.02
CA TYR A 39 10.90 -23.88 32.40
C TYR A 39 11.63 -22.67 31.79
N PRO A 40 11.43 -22.38 30.50
CA PRO A 40 12.05 -21.21 29.88
C PRO A 40 11.51 -19.92 30.52
N ALA A 41 12.38 -19.20 31.24
CA ALA A 41 12.10 -17.86 31.72
C ALA A 41 12.17 -16.86 30.55
N TYR A 42 11.13 -16.82 29.72
CA TYR A 42 11.00 -15.87 28.60
C TYR A 42 10.95 -14.40 29.04
N SER A 43 10.92 -14.12 30.34
CA SER A 43 10.84 -12.77 30.91
C SER A 43 12.05 -11.89 30.61
N LYS A 44 13.22 -12.47 30.32
CA LYS A 44 14.45 -11.72 29.99
C LYS A 44 14.95 -11.94 28.55
N LEU A 45 14.17 -12.63 27.71
CA LEU A 45 14.56 -12.89 26.32
C LEU A 45 14.22 -11.67 25.45
N ALA A 46 15.19 -10.78 25.28
CA ALA A 46 15.12 -9.71 24.30
C ALA A 46 15.41 -10.28 22.90
N LEU A 47 14.36 -10.53 22.11
CA LEU A 47 14.52 -10.87 20.70
C LEU A 47 15.09 -9.67 19.94
N ALA A 48 16.09 -9.91 19.08
CA ALA A 48 16.71 -8.88 18.25
C ALA A 48 15.76 -8.23 17.23
N TYR A 49 14.55 -8.78 17.06
CA TYR A 49 13.51 -8.28 16.17
C TYR A 49 12.14 -8.26 16.86
N ARG A 50 11.30 -7.29 16.47
CA ARG A 50 9.93 -7.18 16.99
C ARG A 50 9.09 -8.34 16.46
N VAL A 51 8.84 -9.34 17.31
CA VAL A 51 7.93 -10.43 16.98
C VAL A 51 6.49 -9.91 17.10
N VAL A 52 5.86 -9.66 15.95
CA VAL A 52 4.42 -9.43 15.89
C VAL A 52 3.73 -10.77 15.70
N CYS A 53 2.71 -11.08 16.51
CA CYS A 53 1.99 -12.34 16.36
C CYS A 53 1.32 -12.41 14.98
N ARG A 54 1.34 -13.60 14.36
CA ARG A 54 0.79 -13.86 13.02
C ARG A 54 -0.64 -13.32 12.86
N HIS A 55 -1.48 -13.49 13.90
CA HIS A 55 -2.86 -13.00 13.92
C HIS A 55 -2.93 -11.48 13.79
N ARG A 56 -2.16 -10.72 14.57
CA ARG A 56 -2.14 -9.24 14.48
C ARG A 56 -1.71 -8.76 13.11
N TYR A 57 -0.69 -9.40 12.53
CA TYR A 57 -0.25 -9.06 11.17
C TYR A 57 -1.35 -9.33 10.14
N HIS A 58 -2.02 -10.48 10.23
CA HIS A 58 -3.11 -10.82 9.33
C HIS A 58 -4.29 -9.84 9.41
N TYR A 59 -4.71 -9.47 10.63
CA TYR A 59 -5.79 -8.50 10.83
C TYR A 59 -5.43 -7.11 10.29
N ALA A 60 -4.20 -6.64 10.55
CA ALA A 60 -3.74 -5.35 10.03
C ALA A 60 -3.75 -5.33 8.49
N LYS A 61 -3.25 -6.40 7.86
CA LYS A 61 -3.24 -6.53 6.39
C LYS A 61 -4.66 -6.53 5.82
N ALA A 62 -5.60 -7.25 6.44
CA ALA A 62 -6.99 -7.30 6.01
C ALA A 62 -7.66 -5.92 6.14
N ALA A 63 -7.43 -5.22 7.25
CA ALA A 63 -7.95 -3.88 7.48
C ALA A 63 -7.41 -2.86 6.46
N GLN A 64 -6.10 -2.86 6.23
CA GLN A 64 -5.46 -2.00 5.22
C GLN A 64 -6.02 -2.25 3.82
N ARG A 65 -6.18 -3.51 3.42
CA ARG A 65 -6.76 -3.85 2.12
C ARG A 65 -8.19 -3.36 1.99
N LYS A 66 -9.00 -3.51 3.06
CA LYS A 66 -10.39 -3.02 3.06
C LYS A 66 -10.43 -1.50 2.90
N GLN A 67 -9.60 -0.78 3.63
CA GLN A 67 -9.49 0.67 3.53
C GLN A 67 -9.08 1.11 2.12
N PHE A 68 -8.03 0.49 1.58
CA PHE A 68 -7.55 0.78 0.22
C PHE A 68 -8.63 0.59 -0.85
N MET A 69 -9.42 -0.49 -0.76
CA MET A 69 -10.52 -0.71 -1.70
C MET A 69 -11.62 0.35 -1.57
N MET A 70 -11.93 0.80 -0.34
CA MET A 70 -12.91 1.87 -0.14
C MET A 70 -12.44 3.20 -0.75
N GLU A 71 -11.16 3.52 -0.59
CA GLU A 71 -10.53 4.71 -1.19
C GLU A 71 -10.51 4.62 -2.72
N LEU A 72 -10.21 3.46 -3.29
CA LEU A 72 -10.23 3.27 -4.74
C LEU A 72 -11.63 3.54 -5.31
N HIS A 73 -12.67 2.97 -4.70
CA HIS A 73 -14.04 3.20 -5.13
C HIS A 73 -14.52 4.64 -4.91
N SER A 74 -14.03 5.34 -3.89
CA SER A 74 -14.36 6.77 -3.72
C SER A 74 -13.73 7.61 -4.82
N PHE A 75 -12.49 7.31 -5.23
CA PHE A 75 -11.84 7.97 -6.35
C PHE A 75 -12.52 7.69 -7.68
N GLU A 76 -12.92 6.44 -7.93
CA GLU A 76 -13.67 6.06 -9.13
C GLU A 76 -14.96 6.88 -9.28
N LYS A 77 -15.72 7.04 -8.18
CA LYS A 77 -16.93 7.88 -8.15
C LYS A 77 -16.65 9.36 -8.37
N LEU A 78 -15.48 9.85 -7.96
CA LEU A 78 -15.10 11.25 -8.18
C LEU A 78 -14.70 11.54 -9.63
N GLN A 79 -14.30 10.52 -10.40
CA GLN A 79 -13.88 10.73 -11.80
C GLN A 79 -15.01 11.20 -12.71
N SER A 80 -16.25 10.77 -12.50
CA SER A 80 -17.40 11.30 -13.27
C SER A 80 -17.58 12.80 -13.01
N ASN A 81 -17.48 13.21 -11.76
CA ASN A 81 -17.62 14.62 -11.37
C ASN A 81 -16.48 15.48 -11.94
N ALA A 82 -15.26 14.93 -12.03
CA ALA A 82 -14.13 15.60 -12.66
C ALA A 82 -14.35 15.79 -14.18
N LEU A 83 -14.90 14.78 -14.86
CA LEU A 83 -15.26 14.89 -16.28
C LEU A 83 -16.36 15.92 -16.52
N ASP A 84 -17.34 15.99 -15.62
CA ASP A 84 -18.41 16.99 -15.70
C ASP A 84 -17.87 18.41 -15.52
N GLY A 85 -16.93 18.63 -14.59
CA GLY A 85 -16.24 19.91 -14.45
C GLY A 85 -15.50 20.34 -15.72
N VAL A 86 -14.82 19.40 -16.40
CA VAL A 86 -14.15 19.64 -17.68
C VAL A 86 -15.15 19.93 -18.80
N ARG A 87 -16.31 19.24 -18.83
CA ARG A 87 -17.39 19.48 -19.80
C ARG A 87 -17.99 20.87 -19.61
N VAL A 88 -18.37 21.23 -18.38
CA VAL A 88 -18.89 22.56 -18.04
C VAL A 88 -17.87 23.64 -18.43
N HIS A 89 -16.59 23.45 -18.10
CA HIS A 89 -15.57 24.40 -18.53
C HIS A 89 -15.54 24.56 -20.06
N ARG A 90 -15.55 23.47 -20.84
CA ARG A 90 -15.56 23.56 -22.31
C ARG A 90 -16.78 24.26 -22.88
N GLU A 91 -17.96 23.99 -22.32
CA GLU A 91 -19.23 24.56 -22.78
C GLU A 91 -19.33 26.06 -22.45
N PHE A 92 -18.98 26.46 -21.22
CA PHE A 92 -19.18 27.82 -20.75
C PHE A 92 -17.98 28.75 -20.99
N SER A 93 -16.74 28.25 -20.92
CA SER A 93 -15.55 29.11 -21.03
C SER A 93 -15.31 29.59 -22.47
N GLN A 94 -15.66 28.80 -23.48
CA GLN A 94 -15.48 29.19 -24.88
C GLN A 94 -16.40 30.35 -25.28
N GLY A 95 -17.63 30.39 -24.75
CA GLY A 95 -18.57 31.48 -24.99
C GLY A 95 -18.23 32.77 -24.26
N ILE A 96 -17.56 32.70 -23.10
CA ILE A 96 -17.24 33.87 -22.26
C ILE A 96 -15.86 34.46 -22.56
N LEU A 97 -14.85 33.61 -22.86
CA LEU A 97 -13.46 34.06 -23.03
C LEU A 97 -13.12 34.51 -24.46
N SER A 98 -13.90 34.10 -25.46
CA SER A 98 -13.67 34.54 -26.83
C SER A 98 -14.50 35.78 -27.12
N HIS A 99 -13.82 36.92 -27.34
CA HIS A 99 -14.47 38.17 -27.77
C HIS A 99 -15.03 38.07 -29.20
N THR A 100 -14.81 36.93 -29.87
CA THR A 100 -15.29 36.55 -31.19
C THR A 100 -16.02 35.22 -31.09
N ILE A 101 -17.33 35.23 -31.36
CA ILE A 101 -18.18 34.03 -31.31
C ILE A 101 -17.64 32.99 -32.32
N PRO A 102 -17.26 31.77 -31.88
CA PRO A 102 -16.74 30.77 -32.79
C PRO A 102 -17.82 30.36 -33.80
N PRO A 103 -17.42 29.95 -35.03
CA PRO A 103 -18.37 29.59 -36.07
C PRO A 103 -19.23 28.40 -35.63
N ARG A 104 -20.53 28.47 -35.93
CA ARG A 104 -21.59 27.58 -35.43
C ARG A 104 -21.32 26.08 -35.58
N ARG A 105 -20.63 25.65 -36.64
CA ARG A 105 -20.24 24.25 -36.87
C ARG A 105 -19.25 23.73 -35.82
N TYR A 106 -18.45 24.61 -35.23
CA TYR A 106 -17.54 24.27 -34.14
C TYR A 106 -18.33 24.07 -32.85
N MET A 107 -19.26 24.99 -32.52
CA MET A 107 -20.13 24.88 -31.33
C MET A 107 -20.98 23.60 -31.32
N GLN A 108 -21.54 23.19 -32.46
CA GLN A 108 -22.33 21.96 -32.58
C GLN A 108 -21.53 20.67 -32.36
N LYS A 109 -20.19 20.71 -32.51
CA LYS A 109 -19.32 19.56 -32.21
C LYS A 109 -18.97 19.46 -30.73
N LEU A 110 -19.01 20.59 -30.03
CA LEU A 110 -18.65 20.70 -28.61
C LEU A 110 -19.86 20.53 -27.69
N THR A 111 -21.03 20.97 -28.13
CA THR A 111 -22.27 20.91 -27.35
C THR A 111 -23.39 20.35 -28.23
N PRO A 112 -24.02 19.22 -27.86
CA PRO A 112 -25.23 18.78 -28.52
C PRO A 112 -26.33 19.81 -28.28
N ASP A 113 -26.91 20.31 -29.35
CA ASP A 113 -27.96 21.30 -29.31
C ASP A 113 -29.24 20.69 -28.71
N PRO A 114 -29.80 21.26 -27.62
CA PRO A 114 -31.00 20.71 -26.99
C PRO A 114 -32.27 20.91 -27.83
N LEU A 115 -32.21 21.67 -28.92
CA LEU A 115 -33.35 21.95 -29.79
C LEU A 115 -33.36 21.08 -31.04
N ASN A 116 -34.54 20.59 -31.42
CA ASN A 116 -34.76 19.96 -32.72
C ASN A 116 -34.66 21.02 -33.85
N SER A 117 -34.36 20.61 -35.09
CA SER A 117 -34.15 21.53 -36.23
C SER A 117 -35.32 22.51 -36.44
N LYS A 118 -36.55 22.03 -36.28
CA LYS A 118 -37.78 22.84 -36.36
C LYS A 118 -37.87 23.87 -35.23
N GLN A 119 -37.55 23.48 -34.01
CA GLN A 119 -37.57 24.39 -32.86
C GLN A 119 -36.49 25.47 -33.02
N ARG A 120 -35.34 25.11 -33.61
CA ARG A 120 -34.25 26.05 -33.85
C ARG A 120 -34.53 27.06 -34.95
N MET A 121 -35.14 26.65 -36.06
CA MET A 121 -35.64 27.59 -37.07
C MET A 121 -36.60 28.59 -36.44
N ARG A 122 -37.52 28.12 -35.59
CA ARG A 122 -38.45 29.00 -34.89
C ARG A 122 -37.72 30.00 -33.97
N VAL A 123 -36.69 29.57 -33.24
CA VAL A 123 -35.88 30.48 -32.43
C VAL A 123 -35.15 31.51 -33.29
N GLU A 124 -34.61 31.11 -34.44
CA GLU A 124 -33.95 32.03 -35.37
C GLU A 124 -34.91 33.04 -35.99
N GLU A 125 -36.14 32.62 -36.30
CA GLU A 125 -37.22 33.52 -36.74
C GLU A 125 -37.59 34.54 -35.66
N ILE A 126 -37.61 34.12 -34.38
CA ILE A 126 -37.88 34.99 -33.24
C ILE A 126 -36.73 35.98 -33.02
N ILE A 127 -35.47 35.51 -33.04
CA ILE A 127 -34.27 36.35 -32.85
C ILE A 127 -34.11 37.34 -34.00
N SER A 128 -34.44 36.94 -35.23
CA SER A 128 -34.40 37.82 -36.40
C SER A 128 -35.56 38.81 -36.46
N GLY A 129 -36.50 38.77 -35.50
CA GLY A 129 -37.62 39.70 -35.40
C GLY A 129 -38.67 39.54 -36.51
N ARG A 130 -38.68 38.41 -37.22
CA ARG A 130 -39.60 38.14 -38.35
C ARG A 130 -40.96 37.63 -37.90
N VAL A 131 -41.14 37.37 -36.61
CA VAL A 131 -42.37 36.82 -36.04
C VAL A 131 -43.12 37.91 -35.28
N ASP A 132 -44.27 38.32 -35.83
CA ASP A 132 -45.20 39.22 -35.15
C ASP A 132 -46.09 38.43 -34.19
N PHE A 133 -45.80 38.50 -32.89
CA PHE A 133 -46.62 37.89 -31.84
C PHE A 133 -47.96 38.60 -31.59
N SER A 134 -48.19 39.75 -32.24
CA SER A 134 -49.34 40.62 -32.02
C SER A 134 -50.61 40.18 -32.76
N LYS A 135 -50.54 39.23 -33.70
CA LYS A 135 -51.72 38.74 -34.43
C LYS A 135 -52.21 37.43 -33.81
N LYS A 136 -53.26 37.51 -33.00
CA LYS A 136 -54.09 36.37 -32.59
C LYS A 136 -55.46 36.50 -33.21
#